data_AF-A0ABD2QLM2-F1
#
_entry.id   AF-A0ABD2QLM2-F1
#
_cell.length_a   1.000
_cell.length_b   1.000
_cell.length_c   1.000
_cell.angle_alpha   90.00
_cell.angle_beta   90.00
_cell.angle_gamma   90.00
#
_symmetry.space_group_name_H-M   'P 1'
#
loop_
_entity.id
_entity.type
_entity.pdbx_description
1 polymer ?
#
loop_
_entity_poly.entity_id
_entity_poly.type
_entity_poly.pdbx_seq_one_letter_code
_entity_poly.pdbx_strand_id
1 'polypeptide(L)'
;MKIDRTKIVNRCGYDQVDCLNLATKLSNCSDEELLSSLRQIKVWNYGKCELGLWADVLNRFDDILDRAVTRVGKWEMELDLPGNEKMVSDVVAILDFTAHLIEHSIYRYLYGSWNHVLSLFTSSSLDVLLAVLGLAYNFSKRSNYFARQDYAVRKTFLERLYSVAETWGGDENGFGLASCCSGEYFPPSAGDVLFEYRTQASEGVITSREVSLKNVHQMEKSPSAIMEQVLIEHRMLKSKQMALFSRIRLAHYFSNIEQRHKCIRARLQALSILCYTFEVDERFLYPALIGELVRVLSLPVSLYTDIKACVLRVMTALVNSTRLGIQWGALLETNGISNYHGPLPGNPYFTIST
;
A
#
# COMPACT_ATOMS: atom_id res chain seq x y z
N MET A 1 -8.75 18.24 3.68
CA MET A 1 -10.17 18.66 3.51
C MET A 1 -10.85 18.50 4.86
N LYS A 2 -11.29 19.59 5.48
CA LYS A 2 -11.94 19.51 6.80
C LYS A 2 -13.22 18.69 6.74
N ILE A 3 -13.47 17.88 7.78
CA ILE A 3 -14.68 17.05 7.85
C ILE A 3 -15.91 17.97 7.95
N ASP A 4 -16.83 17.78 7.01
CA ASP A 4 -18.09 18.53 6.95
C ASP A 4 -19.05 18.02 8.04
N ARG A 5 -19.17 18.82 9.11
CA ARG A 5 -20.00 18.52 10.29
C ARG A 5 -21.49 18.46 9.97
N THR A 6 -21.94 19.05 8.86
CA THR A 6 -23.36 18.99 8.47
C THR A 6 -23.81 17.58 8.07
N LYS A 7 -22.85 16.68 7.80
CA LYS A 7 -23.09 15.28 7.41
C LYS A 7 -23.05 14.30 8.58
N ILE A 8 -22.84 14.77 9.81
CA ILE A 8 -22.81 13.93 11.02
C ILE A 8 -24.26 13.71 11.49
N VAL A 9 -24.71 12.45 11.46
CA VAL A 9 -26.03 12.06 11.96
C VAL A 9 -25.82 11.32 13.27
N ASN A 10 -26.24 11.93 14.38
CA ASN A 10 -26.04 11.41 15.72
C ASN A 10 -27.06 10.28 16.02
N ARG A 11 -26.84 9.09 15.44
CA ARG A 11 -27.73 7.93 15.56
C ARG A 11 -26.93 6.63 15.69
N CYS A 12 -26.00 6.60 16.63
CA CYS A 12 -25.25 5.37 16.91
C CYS A 12 -25.87 4.56 18.06
N GLY A 13 -25.96 3.24 17.89
CA GLY A 13 -26.31 2.29 18.94
C GLY A 13 -25.10 1.69 19.70
N TYR A 14 -23.87 2.16 19.44
CA TYR A 14 -22.66 1.72 20.15
C TYR A 14 -22.38 2.61 21.35
N ASP A 15 -21.83 2.03 22.42
CA ASP A 15 -21.16 2.79 23.48
C ASP A 15 -19.85 3.37 22.94
N GLN A 16 -19.72 4.70 23.01
CA GLN A 16 -18.59 5.45 22.46
C GLN A 16 -17.84 6.26 23.52
N VAL A 17 -18.09 6.03 24.82
CA VAL A 17 -17.50 6.84 25.89
C VAL A 17 -15.97 6.84 25.83
N ASP A 18 -15.34 5.68 25.66
CA ASP A 18 -13.88 5.57 25.57
C ASP A 18 -13.30 6.24 24.32
N CYS A 19 -13.97 6.07 23.18
CA CYS A 19 -13.60 6.76 21.95
C CYS A 19 -13.74 8.27 22.09
N LEU A 20 -14.80 8.76 22.75
CA LEU A 20 -15.04 10.18 22.96
C LEU A 20 -13.96 10.77 23.87
N ASN A 21 -13.69 10.12 25.00
CA ASN A 21 -12.64 10.54 25.94
C ASN A 21 -11.27 10.62 25.25
N LEU A 22 -10.92 9.61 24.44
CA LEU A 22 -9.68 9.63 23.70
C LEU A 22 -9.68 10.73 22.63
N ALA A 23 -10.75 10.88 21.85
CA ALA A 23 -10.86 11.92 20.83
C ALA A 23 -10.73 13.33 21.43
N THR A 24 -11.40 13.59 22.56
CA THR A 24 -11.33 14.87 23.29
C THR A 24 -9.92 15.11 23.88
N LYS A 25 -9.26 14.08 24.40
CA LYS A 25 -7.87 14.21 24.85
C LYS A 25 -6.96 14.58 23.69
N LEU A 26 -7.05 13.84 22.59
CA LEU A 26 -6.20 14.03 21.42
C LEU A 26 -6.52 15.32 20.65
N SER A 27 -7.73 15.88 20.75
CA SER A 27 -8.05 17.16 20.12
C SER A 27 -7.44 18.36 20.86
N ASN A 28 -7.19 18.24 22.16
CA ASN A 28 -6.78 19.37 23.02
C ASN A 28 -5.31 19.35 23.47
N CYS A 29 -4.61 18.21 23.36
CA CYS A 29 -3.19 18.09 23.73
C CYS A 29 -2.23 18.77 22.73
N SER A 30 -0.95 18.96 23.08
CA SER A 30 0.05 19.50 22.14
C SER A 30 0.31 18.56 20.95
N ASP A 31 0.99 19.03 19.90
CA ASP A 31 1.36 18.17 18.77
C ASP A 31 2.35 17.06 19.21
N GLU A 32 3.29 17.36 20.11
CA GLU A 32 4.21 16.35 20.64
C GLU A 32 3.48 15.28 21.45
N GLU A 33 2.56 15.70 22.32
CA GLU A 33 1.75 14.79 23.13
C GLU A 33 0.79 13.94 22.29
N LEU A 34 0.19 14.56 21.26
CA LEU A 34 -0.63 13.88 20.26
C LEU A 34 0.18 12.73 19.64
N LEU A 35 1.31 13.06 19.02
CA LEU A 35 2.13 12.13 18.27
C LEU A 35 2.77 11.04 19.16
N SER A 36 3.10 11.36 20.41
CA SER A 36 3.51 10.36 21.40
C SER A 36 2.37 9.38 21.72
N SER A 37 1.17 9.92 21.96
CA SER A 37 -0.03 9.12 22.28
C SER A 37 -0.42 8.19 21.12
N LEU A 38 -0.36 8.66 19.87
CA LEU A 38 -0.64 7.82 18.69
C LEU A 38 0.28 6.61 18.63
N ARG A 39 1.58 6.80 18.86
CA ARG A 39 2.59 5.73 18.79
C ARG A 39 2.38 4.61 19.82
N GLN A 40 1.78 4.93 20.96
CA GLN A 40 1.50 3.96 22.03
C GLN A 40 0.32 3.03 21.69
N ILE A 41 -0.58 3.45 20.79
CA ILE A 41 -1.75 2.67 20.41
C ILE A 41 -1.35 1.65 19.33
N LYS A 42 -0.98 0.44 19.78
CA LYS A 42 -0.66 -0.69 18.88
C LYS A 42 -1.86 -1.60 18.60
N VAL A 43 -2.83 -1.60 19.50
CA VAL A 43 -4.06 -2.39 19.42
C VAL A 43 -5.23 -1.51 19.78
N TRP A 44 -6.34 -1.64 19.04
CA TRP A 44 -7.53 -0.83 19.24
C TRP A 44 -8.44 -1.44 20.32
N ASN A 45 -8.51 -0.80 21.48
CA ASN A 45 -9.26 -1.29 22.64
C ASN A 45 -10.42 -0.35 23.06
N TYR A 46 -10.81 0.59 22.19
CA TYR A 46 -11.77 1.66 22.52
C TYR A 46 -13.20 1.39 22.00
N GLY A 47 -13.44 0.21 21.42
CA GLY A 47 -14.73 -0.15 20.82
C GLY A 47 -14.96 0.49 19.43
N LYS A 48 -16.17 0.28 18.90
CA LYS A 48 -16.58 0.77 17.57
C LYS A 48 -17.26 2.13 17.70
N CYS A 49 -16.91 3.09 16.83
CA CYS A 49 -17.41 4.47 16.93
C CYS A 49 -17.89 5.06 15.59
N GLU A 50 -18.52 6.24 15.65
CA GLU A 50 -18.75 7.05 14.46
C GLU A 50 -17.47 7.83 14.09
N LEU A 51 -17.11 7.84 12.80
CA LEU A 51 -15.94 8.61 12.36
C LEU A 51 -16.09 10.12 12.62
N GLY A 52 -17.32 10.63 12.64
CA GLY A 52 -17.61 12.04 12.91
C GLY A 52 -17.14 12.53 14.28
N LEU A 53 -17.06 11.64 15.28
CA LEU A 53 -16.53 11.92 16.62
C LEU A 53 -15.07 12.43 16.59
N TRP A 54 -14.32 11.99 15.59
CA TRP A 54 -12.89 12.23 15.45
C TRP A 54 -12.57 13.45 14.60
N ALA A 55 -13.57 14.26 14.22
CA ALA A 55 -13.40 15.35 13.27
C ALA A 55 -12.26 16.31 13.65
N ASP A 56 -12.14 16.68 14.92
CA ASP A 56 -11.12 17.63 15.37
C ASP A 56 -9.72 17.03 15.38
N VAL A 57 -9.58 15.76 15.75
CA VAL A 57 -8.32 15.02 15.67
C VAL A 57 -7.90 14.86 14.20
N LEU A 58 -8.83 14.50 13.32
CA LEU A 58 -8.58 14.32 11.89
C LEU A 58 -8.23 15.64 11.19
N ASN A 59 -8.81 16.77 11.62
CA ASN A 59 -8.42 18.09 11.12
C ASN A 59 -6.97 18.44 11.51
N ARG A 60 -6.53 18.11 12.73
CA ARG A 60 -5.13 18.28 13.13
C ARG A 60 -4.18 17.41 12.31
N PHE A 61 -4.59 16.17 12.01
CA PHE A 61 -3.82 15.31 11.12
C PHE A 61 -3.70 15.91 9.73
N ASP A 62 -4.78 16.48 9.18
CA ASP A 62 -4.74 17.19 7.90
C ASP A 62 -3.69 18.29 7.89
N ASP A 63 -3.58 19.11 8.94
CA ASP A 63 -2.58 20.19 9.02
C ASP A 63 -1.12 19.66 9.04
N ILE A 64 -0.88 18.51 9.68
CA ILE A 64 0.43 17.86 9.70
C ILE A 64 0.74 17.23 8.33
N LEU A 65 -0.23 16.53 7.75
CA LEU A 65 -0.10 15.88 6.45
C LEU A 65 0.08 16.89 5.32
N ASP A 66 -0.60 18.04 5.37
CA ASP A 66 -0.48 19.12 4.38
C ASP A 66 0.94 19.70 4.34
N ARG A 67 1.51 20.00 5.51
CA ARG A 67 2.93 20.39 5.63
C ARG A 67 3.86 19.35 5.05
N ALA A 68 3.65 18.08 5.40
CA ALA A 68 4.50 16.99 4.93
C ALA A 68 4.48 16.86 3.40
N VAL A 69 3.30 16.93 2.76
CA VAL A 69 3.17 16.75 1.29
C VAL A 69 3.42 18.02 0.48
N THR A 70 3.81 19.12 1.12
CA THR A 70 4.13 20.38 0.44
C THR A 70 5.26 20.16 -0.56
N ARG A 71 5.06 20.59 -1.82
CA ARG A 71 6.03 20.37 -2.90
C ARG A 71 7.17 21.38 -2.79
N VAL A 72 8.40 20.87 -2.80
CA VAL A 72 9.64 21.67 -2.85
C VAL A 72 10.13 21.80 -4.29
N GLY A 73 9.87 20.79 -5.12
CA GLY A 73 10.19 20.75 -6.55
C GLY A 73 9.02 20.25 -7.40
N LYS A 74 9.31 19.73 -8.60
CA LYS A 74 8.32 19.08 -9.46
C LYS A 74 7.84 17.74 -8.88
N TRP A 75 8.69 17.06 -8.13
CA TRP A 75 8.46 15.77 -7.50
C TRP A 75 8.77 15.76 -6.01
N GLU A 76 9.89 16.35 -5.57
CA GLU A 76 10.21 16.34 -4.14
C GLU A 76 9.16 17.07 -3.30
N MET A 77 8.94 16.54 -2.09
CA MET A 77 8.08 17.15 -1.07
C MET A 77 8.83 17.26 0.24
N GLU A 78 8.35 18.12 1.14
CA GLU A 78 9.01 18.49 2.39
C GLU A 78 9.46 17.26 3.19
N LEU A 79 8.61 16.24 3.31
CA LEU A 79 8.96 15.03 4.07
C LEU A 79 10.09 14.19 3.48
N ASP A 80 10.42 14.37 2.19
CA ASP A 80 11.49 13.62 1.51
C ASP A 80 12.86 14.33 1.63
N LEU A 81 12.91 15.56 2.17
CA LEU A 81 14.16 16.28 2.37
C LEU A 81 15.04 15.61 3.45
N PRO A 82 16.38 15.63 3.31
CA PRO A 82 17.28 15.11 4.33
C PRO A 82 17.09 15.78 5.70
N GLY A 83 17.12 15.02 6.79
CA GLY A 83 16.94 15.53 8.16
C GLY A 83 15.49 15.57 8.65
N ASN A 84 14.52 15.17 7.81
CA ASN A 84 13.10 15.12 8.14
C ASN A 84 12.62 13.73 8.62
N GLU A 85 13.50 12.90 9.18
CA GLU A 85 13.16 11.55 9.66
C GLU A 85 12.08 11.57 10.76
N LYS A 86 12.08 12.62 11.59
CA LYS A 86 11.02 12.84 12.58
C LYS A 86 9.66 13.05 11.90
N MET A 87 9.61 13.86 10.84
CA MET A 87 8.38 14.12 10.09
C MET A 87 7.87 12.83 9.43
N VAL A 88 8.76 12.02 8.85
CA VAL A 88 8.44 10.68 8.33
C VAL A 88 7.80 9.81 9.42
N SER A 89 8.40 9.76 10.61
CA SER A 89 7.88 9.00 11.75
C SER A 89 6.50 9.52 12.21
N ASP A 90 6.32 10.84 12.25
CA ASP A 90 5.06 11.48 12.64
C ASP A 90 3.94 11.16 11.64
N VAL A 91 4.22 11.22 10.33
CA VAL A 91 3.28 10.84 9.26
C VAL A 91 2.90 9.37 9.34
N VAL A 92 3.87 8.47 9.55
CA VAL A 92 3.59 7.03 9.72
C VAL A 92 2.67 6.79 10.93
N ALA A 93 2.94 7.43 12.07
CA ALA A 93 2.10 7.30 13.26
C ALA A 93 0.65 7.77 13.03
N ILE A 94 0.47 8.88 12.30
CA ILE A 94 -0.85 9.39 11.91
C ILE A 94 -1.58 8.39 11.01
N LEU A 95 -0.91 7.86 9.97
CA LEU A 95 -1.51 6.93 9.02
C LEU A 95 -1.88 5.60 9.67
N ASP A 96 -1.02 5.05 10.54
CA ASP A 96 -1.28 3.81 11.28
C ASP A 96 -2.45 3.97 12.24
N PHE A 97 -2.48 5.07 13.01
CA PHE A 97 -3.61 5.38 13.88
C PHE A 97 -4.90 5.54 13.07
N THR A 98 -4.85 6.26 11.95
CA THR A 98 -6.00 6.45 11.07
C THR A 98 -6.48 5.10 10.51
N ALA A 99 -5.56 4.19 10.17
CA ALA A 99 -5.92 2.85 9.70
C ALA A 99 -6.70 2.06 10.77
N HIS A 100 -6.24 2.10 12.02
CA HIS A 100 -6.95 1.49 13.15
C HIS A 100 -8.32 2.12 13.39
N LEU A 101 -8.42 3.45 13.34
CA LEU A 101 -9.67 4.18 13.50
C LEU A 101 -10.67 3.83 12.38
N ILE A 102 -10.22 3.77 11.12
CA ILE A 102 -11.08 3.41 9.98
C ILE A 102 -11.60 1.97 10.11
N GLU A 103 -10.77 1.04 10.55
CA GLU A 103 -11.19 -0.33 10.80
C GLU A 103 -12.36 -0.42 11.80
N HIS A 104 -12.32 0.40 12.86
CA HIS A 104 -13.27 0.38 13.97
C HIS A 104 -14.32 1.50 13.92
N SER A 105 -14.51 2.13 12.76
CA SER A 105 -15.51 3.18 12.59
C SER A 105 -16.61 2.84 11.58
N ILE A 106 -17.79 3.42 11.82
CA ILE A 106 -18.86 3.56 10.84
C ILE A 106 -18.82 4.94 10.17
N TYR A 107 -19.60 5.11 9.09
CA TYR A 107 -19.66 6.35 8.32
C TYR A 107 -18.29 6.79 7.77
N ARG A 108 -17.48 5.81 7.37
CA ARG A 108 -16.14 6.00 6.81
C ARG A 108 -16.08 6.96 5.61
N TYR A 109 -17.21 7.14 4.90
CA TYR A 109 -17.37 8.12 3.82
C TYR A 109 -17.06 9.56 4.24
N LEU A 110 -17.06 9.86 5.55
CA LEU A 110 -16.69 11.17 6.09
C LEU A 110 -15.19 11.45 5.99
N TYR A 111 -14.33 10.42 5.83
CA TYR A 111 -12.89 10.63 5.69
C TYR A 111 -12.56 11.38 4.39
N GLY A 112 -11.96 12.57 4.53
CA GLY A 112 -11.76 13.52 3.43
C GLY A 112 -10.31 13.77 3.02
N SER A 113 -9.34 13.19 3.72
CA SER A 113 -7.91 13.52 3.58
C SER A 113 -7.21 12.80 2.43
N TRP A 114 -7.97 12.25 1.47
CA TRP A 114 -7.42 11.42 0.41
C TRP A 114 -6.41 12.13 -0.47
N ASN A 115 -6.51 13.43 -0.68
CA ASN A 115 -5.51 14.17 -1.48
C ASN A 115 -4.10 14.12 -0.86
N HIS A 116 -4.00 14.17 0.47
CA HIS A 116 -2.73 14.02 1.18
C HIS A 116 -2.24 12.57 1.08
N VAL A 117 -3.10 11.59 1.39
CA VAL A 117 -2.79 10.14 1.27
C VAL A 117 -2.30 9.79 -0.13
N LEU A 118 -2.97 10.33 -1.14
CA LEU A 118 -2.61 10.21 -2.54
C LEU A 118 -1.22 10.79 -2.80
N SER A 119 -0.94 12.01 -2.35
CA SER A 119 0.38 12.62 -2.51
C SER A 119 1.50 11.80 -1.86
N LEU A 120 1.24 11.18 -0.71
CA LEU A 120 2.23 10.34 0.01
C LEU A 120 2.68 9.09 -0.76
N PHE A 121 1.94 8.61 -1.77
CA PHE A 121 2.44 7.56 -2.67
C PHE A 121 3.74 7.97 -3.39
N THR A 122 3.96 9.28 -3.58
CA THR A 122 5.16 9.83 -4.23
C THR A 122 6.32 10.02 -3.26
N SER A 123 6.23 9.56 -2.01
CA SER A 123 7.34 9.60 -1.05
C SER A 123 8.45 8.64 -1.41
N SER A 124 9.67 9.07 -1.11
CA SER A 124 10.84 8.21 -1.06
C SER A 124 10.71 7.15 0.02
N SER A 125 10.11 7.46 1.17
CA SER A 125 10.03 6.54 2.30
C SER A 125 9.09 5.35 2.02
N LEU A 126 9.66 4.14 2.09
CA LEU A 126 8.88 2.90 2.01
C LEU A 126 7.99 2.69 3.25
N ASP A 127 8.36 3.23 4.41
CA ASP A 127 7.54 3.16 5.63
C ASP A 127 6.26 4.00 5.46
N VAL A 128 6.37 5.19 4.88
CA VAL A 128 5.22 6.03 4.52
C VAL A 128 4.33 5.31 3.50
N LEU A 129 4.93 4.72 2.45
CA LEU A 129 4.18 3.96 1.46
C LEU A 129 3.41 2.78 2.09
N LEU A 130 4.05 2.01 2.98
CA LEU A 130 3.41 0.89 3.66
C LEU A 130 2.28 1.35 4.57
N ALA A 131 2.44 2.46 5.29
CA ALA A 131 1.39 3.04 6.12
C ALA A 131 0.20 3.53 5.27
N VAL A 132 0.47 4.16 4.11
CA VAL A 132 -0.55 4.54 3.12
C VAL A 132 -1.32 3.33 2.61
N LEU A 133 -0.63 2.26 2.24
CA LEU A 133 -1.25 1.01 1.78
C LEU A 133 -2.05 0.34 2.91
N GLY A 134 -1.55 0.37 4.14
CA GLY A 134 -2.25 -0.15 5.33
C GLY A 134 -3.57 0.58 5.59
N LEU A 135 -3.56 1.91 5.52
CA LEU A 135 -4.78 2.73 5.59
C LEU A 135 -5.75 2.39 4.46
N ALA A 136 -5.25 2.38 3.22
CA ALA A 136 -6.05 2.09 2.04
C ALA A 136 -6.71 0.70 2.08
N TYR A 137 -5.99 -0.32 2.57
CA TYR A 137 -6.52 -1.67 2.75
C TYR A 137 -7.76 -1.71 3.66
N ASN A 138 -7.81 -0.90 4.72
CA ASN A 138 -8.96 -0.83 5.62
C ASN A 138 -10.19 -0.18 4.99
N PHE A 139 -10.01 0.64 3.94
CA PHE A 139 -11.10 1.13 3.10
C PHE A 139 -11.52 0.10 2.04
N SER A 140 -10.59 -0.70 1.53
CA SER A 140 -10.89 -1.71 0.50
C SER A 140 -11.68 -2.90 1.05
N LYS A 141 -11.34 -3.38 2.25
CA LYS A 141 -12.00 -4.58 2.79
C LYS A 141 -13.48 -4.31 3.08
N ARG A 142 -14.35 -5.17 2.54
CA ARG A 142 -15.78 -5.26 2.91
C ARG A 142 -16.55 -3.93 2.74
N SER A 143 -16.12 -3.06 1.84
CA SER A 143 -16.74 -1.75 1.66
C SER A 143 -16.74 -1.32 0.20
N ASN A 144 -17.85 -0.70 -0.23
CA ASN A 144 -17.96 -0.04 -1.54
C ASN A 144 -17.45 1.41 -1.48
N TYR A 145 -16.52 1.71 -0.56
CA TYR A 145 -16.04 3.07 -0.32
C TYR A 145 -15.48 3.71 -1.60
N PHE A 146 -14.51 3.06 -2.23
CA PHE A 146 -13.86 3.58 -3.44
C PHE A 146 -14.78 3.61 -4.66
N ALA A 147 -15.80 2.75 -4.72
CA ALA A 147 -16.81 2.80 -5.78
C ALA A 147 -17.61 4.11 -5.75
N ARG A 148 -17.75 4.73 -4.57
CA ARG A 148 -18.48 5.99 -4.34
C ARG A 148 -17.58 7.23 -4.27
N GLN A 149 -16.26 7.06 -4.40
CA GLN A 149 -15.33 8.19 -4.41
C GLN A 149 -15.38 8.95 -5.74
N ASP A 150 -14.90 10.19 -5.71
CA ASP A 150 -14.72 11.01 -6.90
C ASP A 150 -13.89 10.26 -7.96
N TYR A 151 -14.30 10.39 -9.22
CA TYR A 151 -13.65 9.74 -10.36
C TYR A 151 -12.15 10.07 -10.44
N ALA A 152 -11.75 11.32 -10.19
CA ALA A 152 -10.36 11.77 -10.25
C ALA A 152 -9.52 11.13 -9.13
N VAL A 153 -10.05 11.06 -7.91
CA VAL A 153 -9.40 10.37 -6.77
C VAL A 153 -9.23 8.89 -7.09
N ARG A 154 -10.31 8.24 -7.55
CA ARG A 154 -10.32 6.82 -7.89
C ARG A 154 -9.33 6.49 -9.01
N LYS A 155 -9.30 7.30 -10.07
CA LYS A 155 -8.37 7.15 -11.19
C LYS A 155 -6.92 7.27 -10.73
N THR A 156 -6.59 8.32 -9.98
CA THR A 156 -5.23 8.55 -9.48
C THR A 156 -4.78 7.45 -8.53
N PHE A 157 -5.69 6.96 -7.68
CA PHE A 157 -5.43 5.85 -6.78
C PHE A 157 -5.12 4.56 -7.54
N LEU A 158 -5.93 4.23 -8.56
CA LEU A 158 -5.72 3.08 -9.42
C LEU A 158 -4.37 3.13 -10.14
N GLU A 159 -4.03 4.27 -10.75
CA GLU A 159 -2.73 4.47 -11.42
C GLU A 159 -1.54 4.25 -10.47
N ARG A 160 -1.65 4.71 -9.23
CA ARG A 160 -0.64 4.54 -8.19
C ARG A 160 -0.51 3.09 -7.73
N LEU A 161 -1.64 2.42 -7.48
CA LEU A 161 -1.64 1.00 -7.12
C LEU A 161 -1.03 0.14 -8.23
N TYR A 162 -1.39 0.38 -9.49
CA TYR A 162 -0.77 -0.32 -10.62
C TYR A 162 0.73 -0.08 -10.71
N SER A 163 1.19 1.14 -10.44
CA SER A 163 2.63 1.44 -10.43
C SER A 163 3.36 0.68 -9.31
N VAL A 164 2.75 0.48 -8.15
CA VAL A 164 3.35 -0.23 -7.00
C VAL A 164 3.22 -1.75 -7.12
N ALA A 165 2.11 -2.23 -7.67
CA ALA A 165 1.81 -3.65 -7.85
C ALA A 165 2.50 -4.28 -9.08
N GLU A 166 3.17 -3.47 -9.91
CA GLU A 166 3.84 -3.90 -11.13
C GLU A 166 4.68 -5.18 -10.91
N THR A 167 4.60 -6.11 -11.85
CA THR A 167 5.41 -7.33 -11.82
C THR A 167 6.87 -7.01 -12.16
N TRP A 168 7.79 -7.67 -11.47
CA TRP A 168 9.23 -7.51 -11.70
C TRP A 168 9.78 -8.54 -12.70
N GLY A 169 8.89 -9.21 -13.44
CA GLY A 169 9.25 -10.28 -14.38
C GLY A 169 9.27 -11.69 -13.77
N GLY A 170 8.93 -11.82 -12.48
CA GLY A 170 8.81 -13.11 -11.79
C GLY A 170 10.11 -13.90 -11.74
N ASP A 171 10.00 -15.20 -11.46
CA ASP A 171 11.14 -16.10 -11.29
C ASP A 171 12.02 -16.20 -12.55
N GLU A 172 11.41 -16.14 -13.73
CA GLU A 172 12.11 -16.22 -15.02
C GLU A 172 13.12 -15.08 -15.24
N ASN A 173 12.86 -13.90 -14.65
CA ASN A 173 13.75 -12.75 -14.71
C ASN A 173 14.61 -12.60 -13.45
N GLY A 174 14.64 -13.61 -12.58
CA GLY A 174 15.38 -13.57 -11.31
C GLY A 174 14.69 -12.78 -10.20
N PHE A 175 13.40 -12.49 -10.31
CA PHE A 175 12.64 -11.76 -9.28
C PHE A 175 11.63 -12.64 -8.54
N GLY A 176 11.88 -13.95 -8.46
CA GLY A 176 11.04 -14.88 -7.71
C GLY A 176 10.88 -14.42 -6.25
N LEU A 177 9.63 -14.26 -5.79
CA LEU A 177 9.34 -13.64 -4.49
C LEU A 177 10.07 -14.30 -3.31
N ALA A 178 10.12 -15.64 -3.27
CA ALA A 178 10.77 -16.38 -2.20
C ALA A 178 12.29 -16.19 -2.21
N SER A 179 12.92 -16.20 -3.39
CA SER A 179 14.36 -15.96 -3.58
C SER A 179 14.72 -14.55 -3.14
N CYS A 180 13.92 -13.55 -3.52
CA CYS A 180 14.10 -12.14 -3.11
C CYS A 180 13.93 -11.90 -1.60
N CYS A 181 13.33 -12.84 -0.85
CA CYS A 181 13.30 -12.74 0.61
C CYS A 181 14.66 -13.05 1.25
N SER A 182 15.53 -13.83 0.59
CA SER A 182 16.83 -14.24 1.13
C SER A 182 17.89 -13.15 1.00
N GLY A 183 18.60 -12.83 2.09
CA GLY A 183 19.70 -11.86 2.10
C GLY A 183 20.87 -12.18 1.17
N GLU A 184 21.05 -13.46 0.83
CA GLU A 184 22.16 -13.93 -0.02
C GLU A 184 21.91 -13.72 -1.52
N TYR A 185 20.67 -13.39 -1.89
CA TYR A 185 20.29 -13.22 -3.29
C TYR A 185 20.01 -11.76 -3.60
N PHE A 186 20.64 -11.26 -4.67
CA PHE A 186 20.35 -9.95 -5.26
C PHE A 186 20.21 -10.14 -6.78
N PRO A 187 19.03 -9.86 -7.36
CA PRO A 187 18.85 -10.02 -8.80
C PRO A 187 19.78 -9.05 -9.56
N PRO A 188 20.48 -9.50 -10.63
CA PRO A 188 21.48 -8.68 -11.31
C PRO A 188 20.96 -7.33 -11.85
N SER A 189 19.73 -7.29 -12.34
CA SER A 189 19.09 -6.07 -12.87
C SER A 189 18.30 -5.28 -11.83
N ALA A 190 18.26 -5.72 -10.57
CA ALA A 190 17.47 -5.05 -9.53
C ALA A 190 17.99 -3.64 -9.21
N GLY A 191 19.25 -3.34 -9.54
CA GLY A 191 19.85 -2.02 -9.36
C GLY A 191 19.63 -1.05 -10.51
N ASP A 192 19.07 -1.50 -11.63
CA ASP A 192 18.98 -0.73 -12.87
C ASP A 192 17.52 -0.40 -13.20
N VAL A 193 17.29 0.75 -13.85
CA VAL A 193 15.97 1.18 -14.31
C VAL A 193 16.05 1.45 -15.81
N LEU A 194 15.36 0.60 -16.57
CA LEU A 194 15.05 0.84 -17.98
C LEU A 194 13.55 1.18 -18.10
N PHE A 195 13.25 2.36 -18.61
CA PHE A 195 11.87 2.83 -18.74
C PHE A 195 11.62 3.47 -20.11
N GLU A 196 10.97 2.70 -20.97
CA GLU A 196 10.51 3.16 -22.28
C GLU A 196 9.13 3.81 -22.18
N TYR A 197 8.98 4.97 -22.82
CA TYR A 197 7.72 5.68 -22.88
C TYR A 197 7.54 6.41 -24.21
N ARG A 198 6.29 6.45 -24.67
CA ARG A 198 5.92 7.17 -25.89
C ARG A 198 5.51 8.60 -25.56
N THR A 199 6.01 9.55 -26.33
CA THR A 199 5.58 10.95 -26.28
C THR A 199 4.94 11.34 -27.61
N GLN A 200 3.78 11.99 -27.55
CA GLN A 200 3.22 12.67 -28.72
C GLN A 200 3.95 14.00 -28.89
N ALA A 201 4.67 14.17 -29.98
CA ALA A 201 5.15 15.49 -30.39
C ALA A 201 3.97 16.32 -30.93
N SER A 202 4.14 17.65 -30.99
CA SER A 202 3.13 18.63 -31.42
C SER A 202 2.59 18.45 -32.85
N GLU A 203 3.09 17.48 -33.61
CA GLU A 203 2.69 17.16 -34.99
C GLU A 203 2.20 15.70 -35.16
N GLY A 204 1.71 15.05 -34.09
CA GLY A 204 1.13 13.70 -34.18
C GLY A 204 2.14 12.55 -34.35
N VAL A 205 3.43 12.85 -34.51
CA VAL A 205 4.50 11.85 -34.52
C VAL A 205 4.71 11.29 -33.12
N ILE A 206 4.49 9.99 -32.96
CA ILE A 206 4.77 9.26 -31.73
C ILE A 206 6.28 8.98 -31.69
N THR A 207 6.99 9.65 -30.79
CA THR A 207 8.41 9.40 -30.54
C THR A 207 8.57 8.47 -29.34
N SER A 208 9.32 7.39 -29.49
CA SER A 208 9.73 6.55 -28.36
C SER A 208 10.91 7.20 -27.66
N ARG A 209 10.82 7.35 -26.34
CA ARG A 209 11.90 7.85 -25.48
C ARG A 209 12.20 6.80 -24.42
N GLU A 210 13.43 6.82 -23.93
CA GLU A 210 13.91 5.89 -22.92
C GLU A 210 14.59 6.66 -21.80
N VAL A 211 14.32 6.26 -20.55
CA VAL A 211 15.12 6.62 -19.39
C VAL A 211 15.90 5.39 -18.97
N SER A 212 17.23 5.49 -18.97
CA SER A 212 18.14 4.42 -18.56
C SER A 212 18.99 4.91 -17.40
N LEU A 213 18.76 4.36 -16.21
CA LEU A 213 19.53 4.62 -14.99
C LEU A 213 20.22 3.32 -14.57
N LYS A 214 21.52 3.37 -14.30
CA LYS A 214 22.30 2.21 -13.86
C LYS A 214 22.77 2.37 -12.44
N ASN A 215 22.87 1.26 -11.70
CA ASN A 215 23.35 1.22 -10.32
C ASN A 215 22.65 2.24 -9.40
N VAL A 216 21.33 2.37 -9.53
CA VAL A 216 20.50 3.31 -8.75
C VAL A 216 20.69 3.11 -7.25
N HIS A 217 20.84 1.85 -6.81
CA HIS A 217 21.15 1.47 -5.43
C HIS A 217 22.47 2.00 -4.87
N GLN A 218 23.36 2.55 -5.71
CA GLN A 218 24.65 3.12 -5.31
C GLN A 218 24.63 4.66 -5.34
N MET A 219 23.53 5.28 -5.76
CA MET A 219 23.39 6.73 -5.80
C MET A 219 23.16 7.27 -4.39
N GLU A 220 23.84 8.37 -4.03
CA GLU A 220 23.66 9.02 -2.71
C GLU A 220 22.33 9.78 -2.59
N LYS A 221 21.73 10.14 -3.73
CA LYS A 221 20.49 10.91 -3.79
C LYS A 221 19.29 10.06 -3.43
N SER A 222 18.32 10.64 -2.73
CA SER A 222 17.04 9.97 -2.46
C SER A 222 16.27 9.64 -3.76
N PRO A 223 15.38 8.64 -3.77
CA PRO A 223 14.54 8.34 -4.93
C PRO A 223 13.79 9.56 -5.48
N SER A 224 13.28 10.43 -4.61
CA SER A 224 12.57 11.65 -5.00
C SER A 224 13.51 12.66 -5.68
N ALA A 225 14.75 12.77 -5.21
CA ALA A 225 15.76 13.62 -5.84
C ALA A 225 16.26 13.09 -7.18
N ILE A 226 16.40 11.78 -7.32
CA ILE A 226 16.67 11.14 -8.61
C ILE A 226 15.52 11.45 -9.59
N MET A 227 14.27 11.33 -9.14
CA MET A 227 13.11 11.62 -9.95
C MET A 227 13.01 13.10 -10.35
N GLU A 228 13.33 14.02 -9.44
CA GLU A 228 13.40 15.47 -9.73
C GLU A 228 14.38 15.75 -10.88
N GLN A 229 15.58 15.17 -10.81
CA GLN A 229 16.58 15.29 -11.87
C GLN A 229 16.07 14.74 -13.20
N VAL A 230 15.46 13.55 -13.20
CA VAL A 230 14.91 12.95 -14.43
C VAL A 230 13.82 13.85 -15.04
N LEU A 231 12.98 14.50 -14.23
CA LEU A 231 11.94 15.42 -14.71
C LEU A 231 12.47 16.78 -15.21
N ILE A 232 13.71 17.13 -14.88
CA ILE A 232 14.40 18.29 -15.46
C ILE A 232 14.91 17.91 -16.86
N GLU A 233 15.54 16.74 -16.99
CA GLU A 233 16.13 16.25 -18.23
C GLU A 233 15.07 15.78 -19.26
N HIS A 234 13.99 15.17 -18.77
CA HIS A 234 12.97 14.52 -19.59
C HIS A 234 11.60 15.18 -19.41
N ARG A 235 11.01 15.68 -20.51
CA ARG A 235 9.61 16.13 -20.53
C ARG A 235 8.67 14.92 -20.53
N MET A 236 8.39 14.38 -19.34
CA MET A 236 7.55 13.19 -19.15
C MET A 236 6.09 13.53 -18.84
N LEU A 237 5.17 12.78 -19.45
CA LEU A 237 3.73 12.85 -19.16
C LEU A 237 3.42 12.40 -17.72
N LYS A 238 2.56 13.14 -17.01
CA LYS A 238 2.18 12.84 -15.61
C LYS A 238 1.73 11.39 -15.38
N SER A 239 1.03 10.79 -16.34
CA SER A 239 0.55 9.39 -16.27
C SER A 239 1.67 8.34 -16.25
N LYS A 240 2.89 8.70 -16.65
CA LYS A 240 4.06 7.79 -16.66
C LYS A 240 5.00 8.02 -15.48
N GLN A 241 4.93 9.18 -14.84
CA GLN A 241 5.86 9.56 -13.78
C GLN A 241 5.78 8.63 -12.57
N MET A 242 4.58 8.22 -12.15
CA MET A 242 4.41 7.33 -11.00
C MET A 242 4.97 5.92 -11.26
N ALA A 243 4.82 5.40 -12.47
CA ALA A 243 5.37 4.10 -12.85
C ALA A 243 6.90 4.13 -12.83
N LEU A 244 7.51 5.15 -13.44
CA LEU A 244 8.96 5.36 -13.38
C LEU A 244 9.43 5.52 -11.92
N PHE A 245 8.77 6.36 -11.13
CA PHE A 245 9.17 6.58 -9.74
C PHE A 245 9.11 5.30 -8.90
N SER A 246 8.09 4.46 -9.12
CA SER A 246 7.98 3.17 -8.43
C SER A 246 9.18 2.27 -8.75
N ARG A 247 9.65 2.25 -10.00
CA ARG A 247 10.85 1.52 -10.43
C ARG A 247 12.15 2.13 -9.87
N ILE A 248 12.26 3.46 -9.84
CA ILE A 248 13.41 4.15 -9.20
C ILE A 248 13.48 3.79 -7.72
N ARG A 249 12.36 3.89 -7.00
CA ARG A 249 12.27 3.55 -5.57
C ARG A 249 12.60 2.08 -5.33
N LEU A 250 12.10 1.18 -6.17
CA LEU A 250 12.46 -0.24 -6.13
C LEU A 250 13.98 -0.40 -6.28
N ALA A 251 14.55 0.11 -7.37
CA ALA A 251 15.95 -0.09 -7.71
C ALA A 251 16.93 0.53 -6.71
N HIS A 252 16.55 1.65 -6.10
CA HIS A 252 17.32 2.30 -5.04
C HIS A 252 17.41 1.44 -3.77
N TYR A 253 16.32 0.77 -3.40
CA TYR A 253 16.21 0.10 -2.10
C TYR A 253 16.44 -1.41 -2.12
N PHE A 254 16.35 -2.05 -3.29
CA PHE A 254 16.35 -3.52 -3.39
C PHE A 254 17.65 -4.21 -2.93
N SER A 255 18.76 -3.48 -2.91
CA SER A 255 20.05 -4.00 -2.44
C SER A 255 20.08 -4.22 -0.92
N ASN A 256 19.31 -3.44 -0.15
CA ASN A 256 19.21 -3.57 1.29
C ASN A 256 18.08 -4.56 1.64
N ILE A 257 18.38 -5.57 2.47
CA ILE A 257 17.42 -6.63 2.81
C ILE A 257 16.14 -6.11 3.48
N GLU A 258 16.25 -5.19 4.44
CA GLU A 258 15.12 -4.65 5.18
C GLU A 258 14.22 -3.82 4.25
N GLN A 259 14.84 -2.97 3.43
CA GLN A 259 14.11 -2.14 2.48
C GLN A 259 13.50 -2.98 1.34
N ARG A 260 14.21 -4.03 0.88
CA ARG A 260 13.68 -5.00 -0.07
C ARG A 260 12.45 -5.73 0.47
N HIS A 261 12.46 -6.13 1.74
CA HIS A 261 11.27 -6.70 2.39
C HIS A 261 10.10 -5.70 2.37
N LYS A 262 10.36 -4.41 2.58
CA LYS A 262 9.35 -3.35 2.44
C LYS A 262 8.85 -3.22 0.99
N CYS A 263 9.71 -3.31 -0.02
CA CYS A 263 9.29 -3.36 -1.44
C CYS A 263 8.36 -4.54 -1.73
N ILE A 264 8.71 -5.75 -1.26
CA ILE A 264 7.90 -6.96 -1.41
C ILE A 264 6.53 -6.77 -0.74
N ARG A 265 6.52 -6.28 0.51
CA ARG A 265 5.27 -6.00 1.23
C ARG A 265 4.42 -4.97 0.52
N ALA A 266 5.01 -3.87 0.03
CA ALA A 266 4.29 -2.82 -0.67
C ALA A 266 3.62 -3.35 -1.94
N ARG A 267 4.35 -4.13 -2.75
CA ARG A 267 3.79 -4.78 -3.94
C ARG A 267 2.61 -5.70 -3.59
N LEU A 268 2.79 -6.59 -2.62
CA LEU A 268 1.74 -7.53 -2.19
C LEU A 268 0.52 -6.81 -1.62
N GLN A 269 0.72 -5.79 -0.79
CA GLN A 269 -0.37 -5.00 -0.24
C GLN A 269 -1.14 -4.24 -1.33
N ALA A 270 -0.44 -3.58 -2.25
CA ALA A 270 -1.06 -2.92 -3.40
C ALA A 270 -1.88 -3.90 -4.25
N LEU A 271 -1.35 -5.10 -4.50
CA LEU A 271 -2.06 -6.15 -5.22
C LEU A 271 -3.33 -6.61 -4.50
N SER A 272 -3.26 -6.79 -3.17
CA SER A 272 -4.44 -7.17 -2.38
C SER A 272 -5.54 -6.10 -2.44
N ILE A 273 -5.15 -4.82 -2.39
CA ILE A 273 -6.05 -3.67 -2.48
C ILE A 273 -6.71 -3.62 -3.87
N LEU A 274 -5.93 -3.82 -4.94
CA LEU A 274 -6.45 -3.91 -6.31
C LEU A 274 -7.53 -4.99 -6.42
N CYS A 275 -7.23 -6.21 -5.95
CA CYS A 275 -8.16 -7.34 -6.01
C CYS A 275 -9.47 -7.12 -5.25
N TYR A 276 -9.43 -6.36 -4.14
CA TYR A 276 -10.65 -6.03 -3.39
C TYR A 276 -11.47 -4.90 -4.01
N THR A 277 -10.83 -3.98 -4.73
CA THR A 277 -11.40 -2.66 -5.01
C THR A 277 -11.74 -2.46 -6.48
N PHE A 278 -10.98 -3.08 -7.38
CA PHE A 278 -11.01 -2.82 -8.82
C PHE A 278 -11.07 -4.12 -9.60
N GLU A 279 -11.54 -4.03 -10.84
CA GLU A 279 -11.28 -5.07 -11.83
C GLU A 279 -9.79 -5.09 -12.13
N VAL A 280 -9.13 -6.19 -11.77
CA VAL A 280 -7.68 -6.31 -11.89
C VAL A 280 -7.33 -6.78 -13.29
N ASP A 281 -6.44 -6.03 -13.94
CA ASP A 281 -5.86 -6.41 -15.22
C ASP A 281 -5.03 -7.71 -15.08
N GLU A 282 -5.22 -8.65 -16.00
CA GLU A 282 -4.58 -9.97 -16.02
C GLU A 282 -3.05 -9.90 -15.93
N ARG A 283 -2.43 -8.80 -16.38
CA ARG A 283 -0.98 -8.58 -16.30
C ARG A 283 -0.44 -8.59 -14.86
N PHE A 284 -1.27 -8.24 -13.88
CA PHE A 284 -0.89 -8.28 -12.46
C PHE A 284 -1.09 -9.66 -11.83
N LEU A 285 -1.95 -10.48 -12.43
CA LEU A 285 -2.32 -11.80 -11.95
C LEU A 285 -1.79 -12.88 -12.90
N TYR A 286 -0.48 -12.83 -13.14
CA TYR A 286 0.20 -13.75 -14.05
C TYR A 286 0.11 -15.20 -13.55
N PRO A 287 0.13 -16.20 -14.46
CA PRO A 287 -0.13 -17.61 -14.11
C PRO A 287 0.73 -18.17 -12.96
N ALA A 288 2.00 -17.79 -12.88
CA ALA A 288 2.93 -18.29 -11.86
C ALA A 288 2.76 -17.63 -10.47
N LEU A 289 1.92 -16.60 -10.33
CA LEU A 289 1.79 -15.83 -9.09
C LEU A 289 1.40 -16.71 -7.91
N ILE A 290 0.40 -17.58 -8.06
CA ILE A 290 -0.05 -18.45 -6.95
C ILE A 290 1.10 -19.36 -6.47
N GLY A 291 1.85 -19.94 -7.40
CA GLY A 291 3.02 -20.75 -7.07
C GLY A 291 4.09 -19.96 -6.31
N GLU A 292 4.36 -18.71 -6.69
CA GLU A 292 5.26 -17.83 -5.95
C GLU A 292 4.76 -17.51 -4.54
N LEU A 293 3.47 -17.20 -4.38
CA LEU A 293 2.85 -16.93 -3.08
C LEU A 293 2.97 -18.15 -2.15
N VAL A 294 2.67 -19.36 -2.64
CA VAL A 294 2.81 -20.61 -1.89
C VAL A 294 4.27 -20.87 -1.48
N ARG A 295 5.23 -20.59 -2.37
CA ARG A 295 6.67 -20.70 -2.05
C ARG A 295 7.06 -19.77 -0.89
N VAL A 296 6.56 -18.53 -0.87
CA VAL A 296 6.81 -17.60 0.24
C VAL A 296 6.19 -18.11 1.55
N LEU A 297 5.00 -18.71 1.50
CA LEU A 297 4.37 -19.32 2.68
C LEU A 297 5.17 -20.50 3.24
N SER A 298 5.98 -21.16 2.41
CA SER A 298 6.84 -22.28 2.78
C SER A 298 8.14 -21.86 3.49
N LEU A 299 8.49 -20.57 3.48
CA LEU A 299 9.68 -20.05 4.19
C LEU A 299 9.52 -20.18 5.73
N PRO A 300 10.59 -20.07 6.53
CA PRO A 300 10.47 -20.05 8.00
C PRO A 300 9.58 -18.90 8.51
N VAL A 301 8.63 -19.17 9.42
CA VAL A 301 7.70 -18.14 9.91
C VAL A 301 8.41 -17.04 10.70
N SER A 302 9.36 -17.42 11.58
CA SER A 302 10.05 -16.50 12.49
C SER A 302 10.76 -15.33 11.80
N LEU A 303 11.16 -15.50 10.54
CA LEU A 303 11.91 -14.50 9.78
C LEU A 303 11.04 -13.65 8.85
N TYR A 304 9.86 -14.14 8.46
CA TYR A 304 9.08 -13.55 7.36
C TYR A 304 7.60 -13.33 7.70
N THR A 305 7.25 -13.20 8.98
CA THR A 305 5.87 -13.03 9.48
C THR A 305 5.09 -11.98 8.70
N ASP A 306 5.65 -10.78 8.51
CA ASP A 306 4.94 -9.67 7.86
C ASP A 306 4.71 -9.91 6.36
N ILE A 307 5.70 -10.49 5.67
CA ILE A 307 5.59 -10.84 4.25
C ILE A 307 4.54 -11.94 4.08
N LYS A 308 4.59 -12.99 4.90
CA LYS A 308 3.58 -14.06 4.90
C LYS A 308 2.18 -13.53 5.17
N ALA A 309 2.02 -12.58 6.11
CA ALA A 309 0.74 -11.94 6.36
C ALA A 309 0.23 -11.19 5.11
N CYS A 310 1.12 -10.50 4.38
CA CYS A 310 0.76 -9.86 3.10
C CYS A 310 0.36 -10.89 2.04
N VAL A 311 1.07 -12.02 1.94
CA VAL A 311 0.72 -13.12 1.03
C VAL A 311 -0.67 -13.67 1.34
N LEU A 312 -0.97 -13.95 2.61
CA LEU A 312 -2.29 -14.42 3.03
C LEU A 312 -3.40 -13.41 2.69
N ARG A 313 -3.13 -12.10 2.83
CA ARG A 313 -4.07 -11.05 2.42
C ARG A 313 -4.31 -11.05 0.91
N VAL A 314 -3.27 -11.21 0.09
CA VAL A 314 -3.40 -11.34 -1.37
C VAL A 314 -4.23 -12.57 -1.71
N MET A 315 -3.89 -13.75 -1.17
CA MET A 315 -4.64 -14.98 -1.45
C MET A 315 -6.12 -14.85 -1.04
N THR A 316 -6.40 -14.26 0.12
CA THR A 316 -7.78 -13.99 0.56
C THR A 316 -8.49 -13.03 -0.39
N ALA A 317 -7.80 -12.00 -0.89
CA ALA A 317 -8.36 -11.06 -1.85
C ALA A 317 -8.69 -11.76 -3.18
N LEU A 318 -7.79 -12.61 -3.69
CA LEU A 318 -7.98 -13.39 -4.91
C LEU A 318 -9.19 -14.34 -4.81
N VAL A 319 -9.33 -15.04 -3.68
CA VAL A 319 -10.47 -15.94 -3.43
C VAL A 319 -11.80 -15.16 -3.30
N ASN A 320 -11.76 -13.90 -2.87
CA ASN A 320 -12.95 -13.07 -2.85
C ASN A 320 -13.26 -12.48 -4.24
N SER A 321 -12.25 -12.22 -5.07
CA SER A 321 -12.44 -11.74 -6.45
C SER A 321 -12.87 -12.85 -7.42
N THR A 322 -12.50 -14.12 -7.19
CA THR A 322 -13.02 -15.26 -7.96
C THR A 322 -14.54 -15.40 -7.84
N ARG A 323 -15.09 -15.13 -6.66
CA ARG A 323 -16.55 -15.10 -6.43
C ARG A 323 -17.27 -14.01 -7.24
N LEU A 324 -16.53 -13.03 -7.75
CA LEU A 324 -17.03 -11.93 -8.59
C LEU A 324 -16.88 -12.18 -10.10
N GLY A 325 -16.51 -13.40 -10.52
CA GLY A 325 -16.56 -13.82 -11.93
C GLY A 325 -15.22 -13.95 -12.65
N ILE A 326 -14.08 -13.81 -11.96
CA ILE A 326 -12.76 -14.10 -12.56
C ILE A 326 -12.52 -15.62 -12.48
N GLN A 327 -12.49 -16.31 -13.62
CA GLN A 327 -12.29 -17.77 -13.70
C GLN A 327 -10.82 -18.15 -13.45
N TRP A 328 -10.43 -18.26 -12.19
CA TRP A 328 -9.14 -18.86 -11.78
C TRP A 328 -9.15 -20.39 -11.79
N GLY A 329 -10.25 -21.02 -12.22
CA GLY A 329 -10.48 -22.47 -12.13
C GLY A 329 -9.34 -23.29 -12.72
N ALA A 330 -8.84 -22.91 -13.90
CA ALA A 330 -7.73 -23.60 -14.56
C ALA A 330 -6.39 -23.52 -13.81
N LEU A 331 -6.17 -22.47 -13.01
CA LEU A 331 -4.94 -22.25 -12.21
C LEU A 331 -5.02 -22.83 -10.79
N LEU A 332 -6.23 -22.97 -10.25
CA LEU A 332 -6.47 -23.59 -8.95
C LEU A 332 -6.49 -25.12 -9.04
N GLU A 333 -6.99 -25.67 -10.15
CA GLU A 333 -6.95 -27.12 -10.43
C GLU A 333 -5.52 -27.63 -10.67
N THR A 334 -4.66 -26.82 -11.31
CA THR A 334 -3.26 -27.18 -11.57
C THR A 334 -2.36 -27.12 -10.32
N ASN A 335 -2.78 -26.40 -9.27
CA ASN A 335 -2.03 -26.28 -8.01
C ASN A 335 -2.67 -27.05 -6.82
N GLY A 336 -3.71 -27.85 -7.07
CA GLY A 336 -4.32 -28.73 -6.05
C GLY A 336 -5.05 -28.02 -4.90
N ILE A 337 -5.26 -26.70 -4.98
CA ILE A 337 -5.92 -25.90 -3.93
C ILE A 337 -7.43 -26.22 -3.85
N SER A 338 -8.02 -26.72 -4.94
CA SER A 338 -9.41 -27.21 -4.97
C SER A 338 -9.66 -28.41 -4.05
N ASN A 339 -8.61 -29.12 -3.61
CA ASN A 339 -8.70 -30.30 -2.75
C ASN A 339 -8.26 -30.06 -1.29
N TYR A 340 -7.93 -28.82 -0.91
CA TYR A 340 -7.47 -28.52 0.45
C TYR A 340 -8.66 -28.34 1.42
N HIS A 341 -9.24 -29.44 1.87
CA HIS A 341 -10.01 -29.46 3.10
C HIS A 341 -8.98 -29.49 4.25
N GLY A 342 -8.97 -28.47 5.12
CA GLY A 342 -8.07 -28.44 6.28
C GLY A 342 -8.19 -29.73 7.12
N PRO A 343 -7.22 -30.04 7.99
CA PRO A 343 -7.28 -31.24 8.82
C PRO A 343 -8.57 -31.20 9.66
N LEU A 344 -9.51 -32.07 9.34
CA LEU A 344 -10.69 -32.31 10.14
C LEU A 344 -10.22 -32.89 11.49
N PRO A 345 -10.75 -32.43 12.64
CA PRO A 345 -10.47 -33.09 13.91
C PRO A 345 -10.99 -34.52 13.83
N GLY A 346 -10.07 -35.48 13.78
CA GLY A 346 -10.38 -36.90 13.83
C GLY A 346 -11.01 -37.23 15.17
N ASN A 347 -12.28 -37.63 15.15
CA ASN A 347 -12.90 -38.30 16.28
C ASN A 347 -12.34 -39.74 16.29
N PRO A 348 -11.65 -40.21 17.34
CA PRO A 348 -11.34 -41.62 17.47
C PRO A 348 -12.65 -42.37 17.74
N TYR A 349 -12.65 -43.68 17.55
CA TYR A 349 -13.79 -44.60 17.66
C TYR A 349 -14.68 -44.68 16.41
N PHE A 350 -14.43 -45.69 15.57
CA PHE A 350 -15.25 -46.91 15.52
C PHE A 350 -14.64 -47.88 14.49
N THR A 351 -13.92 -48.88 15.00
CA THR A 351 -13.76 -50.19 14.36
C THR A 351 -15.10 -50.90 14.37
N ILE A 352 -15.62 -51.35 13.21
CA ILE A 352 -16.24 -52.67 13.07
C ILE A 352 -15.96 -53.21 11.67
N SER A 353 -15.29 -54.35 11.68
CA SER A 353 -15.07 -55.33 10.62
C SER A 353 -16.36 -55.99 10.12
N THR A 354 -16.48 -56.14 8.81
CA THR A 354 -16.64 -57.42 8.07
C THR A 354 -16.43 -57.16 6.59
#